data_AF-A0A932RMQ3-F1
#
_entry.id   AF-A0A932RMQ3-F1
#
_cell.length_a   1.000
_cell.length_b   1.000
_cell.length_c   1.000
_cell.angle_alpha   90.00
_cell.angle_beta   90.00
_cell.angle_gamma   90.00
#
_symmetry.space_group_name_H-M   'P 1'
#
loop_
_entity.id
_entity.type
_entity.pdbx_description
1 polymer ?
#
loop_
_entity_poly.entity_id
_entity_poly.type
_entity_poly.pdbx_seq_one_letter_code
_entity_poly.pdbx_strand_id
1 'polypeptide(L)'
;TRAYSWRAGMLLASVVTALAAVAWWLSAPDVTARSATKTNEAAPAVVAPWRTSSFWFLFGSYLLQGYVGYIFVFWFYSYLVQVRHFDLLQAAGITSLPWVATLIAIPAGGAVSDAAVRRWGATKGRRIVPMTALVTGAIALAVGARASIDVIAVGALIACTVLVLCTEGPFWAALNEIAGARSGTAGGLMNFGSNLGGMISPALTPWLAKHIGWEGALSATAALAAASGLLWIGVRIGDRR
;
A
#
# COMPACT_ATOMS: atom_id res chain seq x y z
N THR A 1 36.91 -2.58 -9.47
CA THR A 1 35.88 -3.51 -9.98
C THR A 1 34.57 -2.76 -10.24
N ARG A 2 34.48 -2.02 -11.37
CA ARG A 2 33.23 -1.37 -11.83
C ARG A 2 32.53 -2.30 -12.82
N ALA A 3 31.82 -3.30 -12.33
CA ALA A 3 31.26 -4.33 -13.23
C ALA A 3 29.88 -4.00 -13.81
N TYR A 4 29.13 -3.00 -13.31
CA TYR A 4 27.80 -2.69 -13.86
C TYR A 4 27.53 -1.18 -13.89
N SER A 5 27.29 -0.65 -15.09
CA SER A 5 26.75 0.71 -15.27
C SER A 5 25.24 0.71 -15.05
N TRP A 6 24.65 1.85 -14.68
CA TRP A 6 23.19 2.00 -14.52
C TRP A 6 22.40 1.53 -15.75
N ARG A 7 23.02 1.63 -16.95
CA ARG A 7 22.47 1.15 -18.21
C ARG A 7 22.28 -0.36 -18.22
N ALA A 8 23.24 -1.12 -17.70
CA ALA A 8 23.15 -2.58 -17.62
C ALA A 8 22.01 -3.00 -16.68
N GLY A 9 21.82 -2.30 -15.56
CA GLY A 9 20.69 -2.52 -14.66
C GLY A 9 19.33 -2.26 -15.33
N MET A 10 19.21 -1.16 -16.08
CA MET A 10 17.99 -0.85 -16.83
C MET A 10 17.70 -1.89 -17.92
N LEU A 11 18.72 -2.29 -18.69
CA LEU A 11 18.57 -3.31 -19.73
C LEU A 11 18.11 -4.65 -19.16
N LEU A 12 18.70 -5.08 -18.04
CA LEU A 12 18.31 -6.32 -17.37
C LEU A 12 16.84 -6.27 -16.94
N ALA A 13 16.41 -5.17 -16.32
CA ALA A 13 15.01 -4.99 -15.92
C ALA A 13 14.04 -5.00 -17.12
N SER A 14 14.43 -4.39 -18.24
CA SER A 14 13.63 -4.40 -19.48
C SER A 14 13.48 -5.79 -20.07
N VAL A 15 14.55 -6.60 -20.09
CA VAL A 15 14.50 -7.98 -20.58
C VAL A 15 13.54 -8.82 -19.73
N VAL A 16 13.63 -8.74 -18.40
CA VAL A 16 12.72 -9.47 -17.49
C VAL A 16 11.27 -9.07 -17.75
N THR A 17 11.00 -7.76 -17.91
CA THR A 17 9.66 -7.25 -18.20
C THR A 17 9.14 -7.73 -19.56
N ALA A 18 9.99 -7.74 -20.59
CA ALA A 18 9.64 -8.23 -21.92
C ALA A 18 9.32 -9.72 -21.91
N LEU A 19 10.11 -10.53 -21.21
CA LEU A 19 9.86 -11.96 -21.06
C LEU A 19 8.53 -12.23 -20.35
N ALA A 20 8.23 -11.47 -19.29
CA ALA A 20 6.94 -11.56 -18.60
C ALA A 20 5.77 -11.17 -19.53
N ALA A 21 5.92 -10.11 -20.33
CA ALA A 21 4.91 -9.69 -21.29
C ALA A 21 4.67 -10.74 -22.39
N VAL A 22 5.73 -11.37 -22.91
CA VAL A 22 5.61 -12.46 -23.89
C VAL A 22 4.95 -13.68 -23.28
N ALA A 23 5.35 -14.08 -22.06
CA ALA A 23 4.74 -15.19 -21.35
C ALA A 23 3.24 -14.95 -21.12
N TRP A 24 2.86 -13.71 -20.75
CA TRP A 24 1.45 -13.32 -20.64
C TRP A 24 0.73 -13.39 -21.98
N TRP A 25 1.29 -12.82 -23.05
CA TRP A 25 0.69 -12.86 -24.39
C TRP A 25 0.40 -14.27 -24.89
N LEU A 26 1.29 -15.22 -24.59
CA LEU A 26 1.16 -16.62 -25.01
C LEU A 26 0.20 -17.44 -24.13
N SER A 27 -0.05 -17.03 -22.89
CA SER A 27 -0.85 -17.79 -21.91
C SER A 27 -2.19 -17.15 -21.56
N ALA A 28 -2.39 -15.88 -21.89
CA ALA A 28 -3.60 -15.15 -21.53
C ALA A 28 -4.81 -15.76 -22.25
N PRO A 29 -5.85 -16.19 -21.50
CA PRO A 29 -7.06 -16.72 -22.10
C PRO A 29 -7.83 -15.61 -22.85
N ASP A 30 -8.50 -15.96 -23.96
CA ASP A 30 -9.34 -15.04 -24.73
C ASP A 30 -10.52 -14.52 -23.90
N VAL A 31 -10.38 -13.31 -23.37
CA VAL A 31 -11.40 -12.65 -22.53
C VAL A 31 -12.56 -12.11 -23.37
N THR A 32 -12.34 -11.89 -24.67
CA THR A 32 -13.32 -11.33 -25.63
C THR A 32 -14.57 -12.21 -25.78
N ALA A 33 -14.43 -13.54 -25.77
CA ALA A 33 -15.56 -14.47 -25.89
C ALA A 33 -16.47 -14.49 -24.65
N ARG A 34 -15.91 -14.30 -23.44
CA ARG A 34 -16.67 -14.32 -22.16
C ARG A 34 -17.43 -13.02 -21.87
N SER A 35 -16.98 -11.91 -22.45
CA SER A 35 -17.61 -10.60 -22.23
C SER A 35 -18.85 -10.39 -23.12
N ALA A 36 -18.83 -10.93 -24.35
CA ALA A 36 -19.95 -10.85 -25.30
C ALA A 36 -21.21 -11.59 -24.84
N THR A 37 -21.08 -12.62 -24.00
CA THR A 37 -22.22 -13.37 -23.45
C THR A 37 -22.91 -12.64 -22.29
N LYS A 38 -22.21 -11.73 -21.60
CA LYS A 38 -22.75 -10.98 -20.44
C LYS A 38 -23.47 -9.68 -20.81
N THR A 39 -23.35 -9.21 -22.05
CA THR A 39 -23.98 -7.96 -22.53
C THR A 39 -25.49 -8.06 -22.72
N ASN A 40 -26.10 -9.25 -22.64
CA ASN A 40 -27.53 -9.45 -22.90
C ASN A 40 -28.42 -9.49 -21.64
N GLU A 41 -27.84 -9.49 -20.44
CA GLU A 41 -28.59 -9.24 -19.20
C GLU A 41 -28.41 -7.77 -18.84
N ALA A 42 -29.51 -7.01 -18.80
CA ALA A 42 -29.50 -5.64 -18.30
C ALA A 42 -28.94 -5.65 -16.87
N ALA A 43 -27.68 -5.26 -16.73
CA ALA A 43 -27.02 -5.21 -15.44
C ALA A 43 -27.88 -4.33 -14.51
N PRO A 44 -28.31 -4.84 -13.34
CA PRO A 44 -29.13 -4.06 -12.42
C PRO A 44 -28.43 -2.73 -12.15
N ALA A 45 -29.20 -1.64 -11.99
CA ALA A 45 -28.65 -0.30 -11.78
C ALA A 45 -27.71 -0.28 -10.57
N VAL A 46 -26.41 -0.48 -10.82
CA VAL A 46 -25.39 -0.47 -9.77
C VAL A 46 -25.21 0.98 -9.36
N VAL A 47 -25.66 1.30 -8.14
CA VAL A 47 -25.42 2.59 -7.50
C VAL A 47 -23.93 2.90 -7.58
N ALA A 48 -23.62 4.08 -8.12
CA ALA A 48 -22.26 4.56 -8.23
C ALA A 48 -21.54 4.48 -6.87
N PRO A 49 -20.36 3.84 -6.77
CA PRO A 49 -19.69 3.59 -5.49
C PRO A 49 -19.39 4.89 -4.72
N TRP A 50 -19.04 5.96 -5.43
CA TRP A 50 -18.78 7.30 -4.88
C TRP A 50 -20.02 8.00 -4.29
N ARG A 51 -21.22 7.42 -4.43
CA ARG A 51 -22.41 7.89 -3.70
C ARG A 51 -22.50 7.31 -2.29
N THR A 52 -21.65 6.33 -1.94
CA THR A 52 -21.61 5.73 -0.62
C THR A 52 -20.52 6.35 0.24
N SER A 53 -20.78 6.58 1.52
CA SER A 53 -19.76 7.05 2.46
C SER A 53 -18.62 6.03 2.61
N SER A 54 -18.92 4.72 2.53
CA SER A 54 -17.91 3.66 2.58
C SER A 54 -16.80 3.83 1.56
N PHE A 55 -17.13 4.24 0.33
CA PHE A 55 -16.15 4.49 -0.71
C PHE A 55 -15.20 5.63 -0.34
N TRP A 56 -15.72 6.74 0.21
CA TRP A 56 -14.89 7.88 0.61
C TRP A 56 -14.01 7.60 1.83
N PHE A 57 -14.50 6.79 2.77
CA PHE A 57 -13.67 6.28 3.87
C PHE A 57 -12.53 5.40 3.35
N LEU A 58 -12.82 4.51 2.41
CA LEU A 58 -11.81 3.64 1.78
C LEU A 58 -10.81 4.46 0.95
N PHE A 59 -11.29 5.40 0.13
CA PHE A 59 -10.47 6.32 -0.66
C PHE A 59 -9.56 7.17 0.22
N GLY A 60 -10.09 7.79 1.28
CA GLY A 60 -9.31 8.59 2.22
C GLY A 60 -8.26 7.75 2.96
N SER A 61 -8.62 6.54 3.38
CA SER A 61 -7.69 5.61 4.00
C SER A 61 -6.55 5.24 3.05
N TYR A 62 -6.86 4.93 1.79
CA TYR A 62 -5.87 4.56 0.78
C TYR A 62 -4.99 5.74 0.32
N LEU A 63 -5.52 6.96 0.32
CA LEU A 63 -4.73 8.18 0.10
C LEU A 63 -3.68 8.37 1.20
N LEU A 64 -4.09 8.24 2.47
CA LEU A 64 -3.18 8.35 3.61
C LEU A 64 -2.18 7.18 3.65
N GLN A 65 -2.64 5.97 3.31
CA GLN A 65 -1.78 4.80 3.16
C GLN A 65 -0.73 5.06 2.08
N GLY A 66 -1.11 5.64 0.94
CA GLY A 66 -0.18 6.00 -0.14
C GLY A 66 0.87 7.01 0.32
N TYR A 67 0.48 8.05 1.07
CA TYR A 67 1.45 8.97 1.67
C TYR A 67 2.50 8.23 2.52
N VAL A 68 2.05 7.32 3.38
CA VAL A 68 2.93 6.55 4.29
C VAL A 68 3.76 5.53 3.53
N GLY A 69 3.19 4.80 2.56
CA GLY A 69 3.91 3.80 1.77
C GLY A 69 5.05 4.42 0.97
N TYR A 70 4.79 5.55 0.31
CA TYR A 70 5.78 6.23 -0.52
C TYR A 70 6.90 6.90 0.29
N ILE A 71 6.70 7.20 1.59
CA ILE A 71 7.80 7.69 2.44
C ILE A 71 8.96 6.67 2.46
N PHE A 72 8.64 5.38 2.46
CA PHE A 72 9.64 4.32 2.52
C PHE A 72 10.35 4.12 1.18
N VAL A 73 9.69 4.45 0.07
CA VAL A 73 10.29 4.44 -1.27
C VAL A 73 11.32 5.55 -1.40
N PHE A 74 10.96 6.78 -1.01
CA PHE A 74 11.76 7.95 -1.32
C PHE A 74 12.75 8.36 -0.23
N TRP A 75 12.37 8.18 1.04
CA TRP A 75 13.15 8.69 2.17
C TRP A 75 13.91 7.64 2.92
N PHE A 76 13.47 6.38 2.93
CA PHE A 76 14.08 5.38 3.82
C PHE A 76 15.58 5.23 3.60
N TYR A 77 16.02 5.14 2.34
CA TYR A 77 17.43 5.07 2.00
C TYR A 77 18.18 6.33 2.44
N SER A 78 17.67 7.51 2.07
CA SER A 78 18.27 8.80 2.43
C SER A 78 18.34 9.01 3.94
N TYR A 79 17.35 8.55 4.69
CA TYR A 79 17.32 8.60 6.16
C TYR A 79 18.43 7.74 6.78
N LEU A 80 18.62 6.52 6.28
CA LEU A 80 19.69 5.65 6.75
C LEU A 80 21.07 6.26 6.50
N VAL A 81 21.28 6.87 5.34
CA VAL A 81 22.57 7.47 4.97
C VAL A 81 22.80 8.81 5.68
N GLN A 82 21.83 9.72 5.65
CA GLN A 82 22.01 11.11 6.08
C GLN A 82 21.81 11.31 7.58
N VAL A 83 20.90 10.56 8.20
CA VAL A 83 20.53 10.73 9.63
C VAL A 83 21.17 9.64 10.49
N ARG A 84 21.19 8.40 9.99
CA ARG A 84 21.73 7.25 10.73
C ARG A 84 23.16 6.87 10.32
N HIS A 85 23.74 7.59 9.35
CA HIS A 85 25.14 7.45 8.94
C HIS A 85 25.55 6.04 8.52
N PHE A 86 24.62 5.24 8.00
CA PHE A 86 24.93 3.94 7.40
C PHE A 86 25.73 4.12 6.10
N ASP A 87 26.62 3.16 5.83
CA ASP A 87 27.28 3.07 4.53
C ASP A 87 26.26 2.84 3.39
N LEU A 88 26.60 3.30 2.19
CA LEU A 88 25.72 3.23 1.01
C LEU A 88 25.29 1.78 0.70
N LEU A 89 26.21 0.82 0.79
CA LEU A 89 25.89 -0.58 0.47
C LEU A 89 25.02 -1.22 1.55
N GLN A 90 25.28 -0.89 2.82
CA GLN A 90 24.47 -1.36 3.94
C GLN A 90 23.05 -0.78 3.87
N ALA A 91 22.90 0.51 3.62
CA ALA A 91 21.61 1.16 3.44
C ALA A 91 20.82 0.57 2.25
N ALA A 92 21.48 0.30 1.13
CA ALA A 92 20.86 -0.36 -0.03
C ALA A 92 20.37 -1.78 0.30
N GLY A 93 21.15 -2.56 1.03
CA GLY A 93 20.74 -3.89 1.50
C GLY A 93 19.54 -3.83 2.45
N ILE A 94 19.59 -2.96 3.45
CA ILE A 94 18.52 -2.79 4.46
C ILE A 94 17.21 -2.32 3.80
N THR A 95 17.28 -1.33 2.91
CA THR A 95 16.09 -0.80 2.22
C THR A 95 15.43 -1.79 1.26
N SER A 96 16.14 -2.85 0.88
CA SER A 96 15.61 -3.93 0.05
C SER A 96 14.81 -4.96 0.85
N LEU A 97 15.09 -5.12 2.16
CA LEU A 97 14.44 -6.12 3.03
C LEU A 97 12.91 -5.98 3.13
N PRO A 98 12.33 -4.77 3.31
CA PRO A 98 10.88 -4.62 3.33
C PRO A 98 10.22 -5.13 2.04
N TRP A 99 10.82 -4.81 0.88
CA TRP A 99 10.27 -5.20 -0.41
C TRP A 99 10.27 -6.71 -0.60
N VAL A 100 11.30 -7.41 -0.11
CA VAL A 100 11.32 -8.88 -0.12
C VAL A 100 10.27 -9.45 0.84
N ALA A 101 10.14 -8.87 2.03
CA ALA A 101 9.15 -9.33 3.02
C ALA A 101 7.70 -9.13 2.53
N THR A 102 7.43 -8.12 1.69
CA THR A 102 6.08 -7.83 1.21
C THR A 102 5.57 -8.85 0.19
N LEU A 103 6.46 -9.60 -0.49
CA LEU A 103 6.08 -10.73 -1.34
C LEU A 103 5.22 -11.74 -0.59
N ILE A 104 5.48 -11.94 0.71
CA ILE A 104 4.73 -12.85 1.57
C ILE A 104 3.63 -12.10 2.32
N ALA A 105 3.93 -10.89 2.79
CA ALA A 105 3.00 -10.15 3.65
C ALA A 105 1.71 -9.71 2.92
N ILE A 106 1.79 -9.33 1.64
CA ILE A 106 0.60 -8.92 0.86
C ILE A 106 -0.38 -10.10 0.68
N PRO A 107 0.03 -11.27 0.15
CA PRO A 107 -0.85 -12.44 0.10
C PRO A 107 -1.34 -12.89 1.48
N ALA A 108 -0.47 -12.88 2.49
CA ALA A 108 -0.84 -13.27 3.84
C ALA A 108 -1.92 -12.34 4.42
N GLY A 109 -1.79 -11.02 4.25
CA GLY A 109 -2.79 -10.05 4.68
C GLY A 109 -4.14 -10.24 3.99
N GLY A 110 -4.14 -10.56 2.70
CA GLY A 110 -5.34 -10.97 1.95
C GLY A 110 -5.96 -12.24 2.52
N ALA A 111 -5.18 -13.31 2.70
CA ALA A 111 -5.66 -14.59 3.21
C ALA A 111 -6.22 -14.49 4.64
N VAL A 112 -5.56 -13.71 5.52
CA VAL A 112 -6.04 -13.45 6.88
C VAL A 112 -7.35 -12.66 6.84
N SER A 113 -7.46 -11.66 5.96
CA SER A 113 -8.70 -10.90 5.75
C SER A 113 -9.84 -11.78 5.25
N ASP A 114 -9.58 -12.65 4.27
CA ASP A 114 -10.58 -13.61 3.78
C ASP A 114 -11.02 -14.60 4.88
N ALA A 115 -10.07 -15.09 5.68
CA ALA A 115 -10.38 -15.95 6.83
C ALA A 115 -11.22 -15.23 7.89
N ALA A 116 -10.91 -13.96 8.15
CA ALA A 116 -11.67 -13.11 9.06
C ALA A 116 -13.08 -12.84 8.52
N VAL A 117 -13.25 -12.66 7.20
CA VAL A 117 -14.56 -12.52 6.55
C VAL A 117 -15.42 -13.76 6.76
N ARG A 118 -14.85 -14.95 6.58
CA ARG A 118 -15.58 -16.22 6.81
C ARG A 118 -16.03 -16.38 8.27
N ARG A 119 -15.29 -15.84 9.23
CA ARG A 119 -15.58 -15.98 10.66
C ARG A 119 -16.50 -14.89 11.22
N TRP A 120 -16.35 -13.65 10.77
CA TRP A 120 -16.98 -12.48 11.40
C TRP A 120 -17.84 -11.64 10.45
N GLY A 121 -17.99 -12.08 9.20
CA GLY A 121 -18.75 -11.38 8.15
C GLY A 121 -17.91 -10.36 7.37
N ALA A 122 -18.41 -9.96 6.20
CA ALA A 122 -17.70 -9.12 5.23
C ALA A 122 -17.15 -7.82 5.83
N THR A 123 -18.01 -7.01 6.46
CA THR A 123 -17.60 -5.73 7.03
C THR A 123 -16.51 -5.88 8.09
N LYS A 124 -16.70 -6.73 9.11
CA LYS A 124 -15.71 -6.87 10.21
C LYS A 124 -14.43 -7.55 9.73
N GLY A 125 -14.55 -8.58 8.89
CA GLY A 125 -13.41 -9.33 8.36
C GLY A 125 -12.50 -8.49 7.47
N ARG A 126 -13.06 -7.65 6.60
CA ARG A 126 -12.28 -6.76 5.74
C ARG A 126 -11.57 -5.65 6.50
N ARG A 127 -12.18 -5.15 7.59
CA ARG A 127 -11.62 -4.06 8.41
C ARG A 127 -10.47 -4.48 9.32
N ILE A 128 -10.50 -5.70 9.86
CA ILE A 128 -9.63 -6.05 10.98
C ILE A 128 -8.16 -5.95 10.60
N VAL A 129 -7.77 -6.49 9.44
CA VAL A 129 -6.36 -6.49 8.99
C VAL A 129 -5.85 -5.06 8.77
N PRO A 130 -6.50 -4.19 7.97
CA PRO A 130 -6.08 -2.81 7.82
C PRO A 130 -6.04 -2.03 9.13
N MET A 131 -7.07 -2.17 9.97
CA MET A 131 -7.12 -1.47 11.26
C MET A 131 -5.94 -1.88 12.15
N THR A 132 -5.70 -3.17 12.34
CA THR A 132 -4.62 -3.64 13.20
C THR A 132 -3.25 -3.33 12.61
N ALA A 133 -3.07 -3.54 11.30
CA ALA A 133 -1.78 -3.40 10.66
C ALA A 133 -1.37 -1.93 10.54
N LEU A 134 -2.28 -1.02 10.16
CA LEU A 134 -1.96 0.40 10.04
C LEU A 134 -1.73 1.06 11.40
N VAL A 135 -2.50 0.70 12.43
CA VAL A 135 -2.29 1.21 13.80
C VAL A 135 -0.99 0.65 14.40
N THR A 136 -0.72 -0.63 14.23
CA THR A 136 0.56 -1.22 14.70
C THR A 136 1.74 -0.67 13.90
N GLY A 137 1.56 -0.44 12.60
CA GLY A 137 2.54 0.21 11.73
C GLY A 137 2.81 1.65 12.15
N ALA A 138 1.79 2.40 12.57
CA ALA A 138 1.94 3.73 13.15
C ALA A 138 2.79 3.70 14.43
N ILE A 139 2.53 2.74 15.32
CA ILE A 139 3.32 2.55 16.54
C ILE A 139 4.77 2.22 16.18
N ALA A 140 4.99 1.28 15.25
CA ALA A 140 6.33 0.91 14.79
C ALA A 140 7.07 2.10 14.17
N LEU A 141 6.40 2.93 13.36
CA LEU A 141 6.98 4.14 12.80
C LEU A 141 7.35 5.15 13.90
N ALA A 142 6.48 5.34 14.89
CA ALA A 142 6.75 6.24 16.01
C ALA A 142 7.90 5.75 16.91
N VAL A 143 8.03 4.43 17.09
CA VAL A 143 9.19 3.81 17.75
C VAL A 143 10.45 4.03 16.92
N GLY A 144 10.39 3.79 15.60
CA GLY A 144 11.52 3.98 14.71
C GLY A 144 12.02 5.43 14.65
N ALA A 145 11.10 6.39 14.75
CA ALA A 145 11.40 7.82 14.80
C ALA A 145 12.19 8.23 16.05
N ARG A 146 11.88 7.62 17.21
CA ARG A 146 12.44 7.98 18.53
C ARG A 146 13.57 7.08 19.01
N ALA A 147 13.79 5.96 18.33
CA ALA A 147 14.79 4.98 18.74
C ALA A 147 16.20 5.58 18.65
N SER A 148 16.91 5.58 19.78
CA SER A 148 18.34 5.93 19.85
C SER A 148 19.24 4.81 19.32
N ILE A 149 18.76 3.56 19.33
CA ILE A 149 19.49 2.39 18.86
C ILE A 149 19.10 2.09 17.41
N ASP A 150 20.08 2.05 16.51
CA ASP A 150 19.85 1.92 15.07
C ASP A 150 19.15 0.61 14.69
N VAL A 151 19.49 -0.51 15.34
CA VAL A 151 18.83 -1.81 15.10
C VAL A 151 17.33 -1.73 15.39
N ILE A 152 16.94 -1.04 16.48
CA ILE A 152 15.54 -0.85 16.84
C ILE A 152 14.87 0.08 15.82
N ALA A 153 15.54 1.16 15.43
CA ALA A 153 15.01 2.10 14.44
C ALA A 153 14.72 1.40 13.11
N VAL A 154 15.72 0.71 12.56
CA VAL A 154 15.63 -0.03 11.29
C VAL A 154 14.56 -1.13 11.37
N GLY A 155 14.58 -1.96 12.41
CA GLY A 155 13.62 -3.04 12.57
C GLY A 155 12.18 -2.54 12.63
N ALA A 156 11.94 -1.44 13.35
CA ALA A 156 10.62 -0.83 13.46
C ALA A 156 10.15 -0.18 12.15
N LEU A 157 11.05 0.46 11.41
CA LEU A 157 10.75 1.03 10.08
C LEU A 157 10.42 -0.07 9.06
N ILE A 158 11.19 -1.16 9.03
CA ILE A 158 10.90 -2.34 8.18
C ILE A 158 9.54 -2.94 8.55
N ALA A 159 9.28 -3.15 9.85
CA ALA A 159 8.01 -3.68 10.33
C ALA A 159 6.83 -2.77 9.92
N CYS A 160 6.99 -1.45 10.01
CA CYS A 160 5.99 -0.50 9.53
C CYS A 160 5.70 -0.68 8.05
N THR A 161 6.73 -0.71 7.19
CA THR A 161 6.55 -0.89 5.74
C THR A 161 5.80 -2.19 5.42
N VAL A 162 6.17 -3.29 6.06
CA VAL A 162 5.53 -4.60 5.87
C VAL A 162 4.06 -4.57 6.30
N LEU A 163 3.76 -3.97 7.45
CA LEU A 163 2.40 -3.85 7.97
C LEU A 163 1.53 -2.92 7.11
N VAL A 164 2.08 -1.83 6.59
CA VAL A 164 1.36 -0.91 5.70
C VAL A 164 1.00 -1.63 4.39
N LEU A 165 1.97 -2.32 3.79
CA LEU A 165 1.76 -2.99 2.50
C LEU A 165 0.95 -4.28 2.61
N CYS A 166 0.95 -4.99 3.74
CA CYS A 166 0.11 -6.19 3.89
C CYS A 166 -1.39 -5.89 3.77
N THR A 167 -1.79 -4.62 3.85
CA THR A 167 -3.19 -4.18 3.70
C THR A 167 -3.69 -4.10 2.27
N GLU A 168 -2.80 -4.17 1.27
CA GLU A 168 -3.15 -4.08 -0.15
C GLU A 168 -4.25 -5.05 -0.56
N GLY A 169 -4.09 -6.35 -0.22
CA GLY A 169 -5.12 -7.36 -0.49
C GLY A 169 -6.51 -6.99 0.06
N PRO A 170 -6.63 -6.70 1.37
CA PRO A 170 -7.88 -6.22 1.97
C PRO A 170 -8.47 -4.95 1.32
N PHE A 171 -7.64 -3.96 0.96
CA PHE A 171 -8.10 -2.73 0.28
C PHE A 171 -8.77 -3.05 -1.06
N TRP A 172 -8.11 -3.85 -1.90
CA TRP A 172 -8.62 -4.23 -3.21
C TRP A 172 -9.84 -5.15 -3.12
N ALA A 173 -9.87 -6.05 -2.14
CA ALA A 173 -11.04 -6.88 -1.89
C ALA A 173 -12.26 -6.05 -1.44
N ALA A 174 -12.07 -5.13 -0.48
CA ALA A 174 -13.13 -4.24 -0.02
C ALA A 174 -13.63 -3.31 -1.14
N LEU A 175 -12.73 -2.78 -1.97
CA LEU A 175 -13.10 -2.00 -3.14
C LEU A 175 -13.98 -2.82 -4.10
N ASN A 176 -13.58 -4.05 -4.42
CA ASN A 176 -14.33 -4.92 -5.32
C ASN A 176 -15.73 -5.24 -4.77
N GLU A 177 -15.83 -5.48 -3.47
CA GLU A 177 -17.11 -5.75 -2.79
C GLU A 177 -18.02 -4.51 -2.74
N ILE A 178 -17.46 -3.31 -2.54
CA ILE A 178 -18.22 -2.04 -2.56
C ILE A 178 -18.61 -1.63 -3.98
N ALA A 179 -17.70 -1.77 -4.93
CA ALA A 179 -17.86 -1.23 -6.28
C ALA A 179 -18.57 -2.16 -7.26
N GLY A 180 -18.53 -3.47 -7.02
CA GLY A 180 -19.13 -4.49 -7.89
C GLY A 180 -18.72 -4.31 -9.35
N ALA A 181 -19.70 -4.14 -10.24
CA ALA A 181 -19.47 -3.96 -11.68
C ALA A 181 -18.66 -2.69 -12.05
N ARG A 182 -18.55 -1.71 -11.15
CA ARG A 182 -17.81 -0.46 -11.36
C ARG A 182 -16.42 -0.48 -10.72
N SER A 183 -15.88 -1.66 -10.40
CA SER A 183 -14.56 -1.84 -9.75
C SER A 183 -13.40 -1.22 -10.54
N GLY A 184 -13.45 -1.24 -11.87
CA GLY A 184 -12.42 -0.61 -12.71
C GLY A 184 -12.32 0.91 -12.47
N THR A 185 -13.45 1.63 -12.55
CA THR A 185 -13.48 3.09 -12.30
C THR A 185 -13.18 3.41 -10.82
N ALA A 186 -13.77 2.64 -9.90
CA ALA A 186 -13.54 2.83 -8.47
C ALA A 186 -12.07 2.59 -8.09
N GLY A 187 -11.43 1.59 -8.70
CA GLY A 187 -10.01 1.28 -8.55
C GLY A 187 -9.10 2.33 -9.15
N GLY A 188 -9.47 2.90 -10.30
CA GLY A 188 -8.78 4.07 -10.85
C GLY A 188 -8.81 5.26 -9.89
N LEU A 189 -9.97 5.56 -9.31
CA LEU A 189 -10.09 6.65 -8.34
C LEU A 189 -9.32 6.34 -7.04
N MET A 190 -9.40 5.12 -6.54
CA MET A 190 -8.61 4.68 -5.38
C MET A 190 -7.10 4.85 -5.65
N ASN A 191 -6.59 4.40 -6.81
CA ASN A 191 -5.19 4.60 -7.19
C ASN A 191 -4.80 6.06 -7.34
N PHE A 192 -5.69 6.90 -7.89
CA PHE A 192 -5.46 8.32 -7.95
C PHE A 192 -5.22 8.90 -6.55
N GLY A 193 -6.02 8.49 -5.56
CA GLY A 193 -5.84 8.89 -4.16
C GLY A 193 -4.47 8.49 -3.60
N SER A 194 -4.06 7.23 -3.76
CA SER A 194 -2.75 6.77 -3.25
C SER A 194 -1.57 7.45 -3.96
N ASN A 195 -1.63 7.61 -5.29
CA ASN A 195 -0.59 8.32 -6.04
C ASN A 195 -0.53 9.81 -5.66
N LEU A 196 -1.68 10.44 -5.37
CA LEU A 196 -1.72 11.82 -4.87
C LEU A 196 -1.01 11.92 -3.51
N GLY A 197 -1.29 11.00 -2.58
CA GLY A 197 -0.57 10.90 -1.31
C GLY A 197 0.93 10.68 -1.51
N GLY A 198 1.29 9.78 -2.43
CA GLY A 198 2.67 9.46 -2.78
C GLY A 198 3.42 10.59 -3.49
N MET A 199 2.71 11.47 -4.20
CA MET A 199 3.28 12.68 -4.79
C MET A 199 3.54 13.75 -3.73
N ILE A 200 2.68 13.87 -2.72
CA ILE A 200 2.82 14.86 -1.65
C ILE A 200 3.92 14.46 -0.66
N SER A 201 4.06 13.16 -0.37
CA SER A 201 4.98 12.63 0.64
C SER A 201 6.45 13.06 0.47
N PRO A 202 7.05 13.01 -0.73
CA PRO A 202 8.41 13.47 -0.99
C PRO A 202 8.65 14.95 -0.75
N ALA A 203 7.64 15.79 -0.97
CA ALA A 203 7.77 17.23 -0.79
C ALA A 203 7.51 17.63 0.68
N LEU A 204 6.45 17.07 1.27
CA LEU A 204 5.99 17.47 2.60
C LEU A 204 6.88 16.94 3.72
N THR A 205 7.34 15.68 3.62
CA THR A 205 8.16 15.05 4.67
C THR A 205 9.46 15.80 4.97
N PRO A 206 10.33 16.13 4.00
CA PRO A 206 11.55 16.88 4.29
C PRO A 206 11.26 18.32 4.67
N TRP A 207 10.19 18.92 4.14
CA TRP A 207 9.74 20.24 4.57
C TRP A 207 9.40 20.22 6.07
N LEU A 208 8.64 19.22 6.53
CA LEU A 208 8.41 18.99 7.97
C LEU A 208 9.72 18.74 8.71
N ALA A 209 10.59 17.87 8.20
CA ALA A 209 11.84 17.54 8.85
C ALA A 209 12.74 18.78 9.05
N LYS A 210 12.69 19.75 8.12
CA LYS A 210 13.42 21.02 8.24
C LYS A 210 12.89 21.93 9.35
N HIS A 211 11.57 21.92 9.61
CA HIS A 211 10.94 22.83 10.58
C HIS A 211 10.77 22.21 11.98
N ILE A 212 10.46 20.92 12.06
CA ILE A 212 10.13 20.21 13.31
C ILE A 212 11.03 18.99 13.58
N GLY A 213 12.08 18.80 12.77
CA GLY A 213 13.01 17.68 12.90
C GLY A 213 12.48 16.37 12.30
N TRP A 214 13.39 15.44 12.04
CA TRP A 214 13.06 14.10 11.50
C TRP A 214 12.14 13.29 12.42
N GLU A 215 12.36 13.36 13.73
CA GLU A 215 11.49 12.71 14.70
C GLU A 215 10.05 13.23 14.62
N GLY A 216 9.88 14.56 14.53
CA GLY A 216 8.57 15.20 14.39
C GLY A 216 7.88 14.84 13.07
N ALA A 217 8.61 14.87 11.95
CA ALA A 217 8.08 14.51 10.64
C ALA A 217 7.63 13.04 10.56
N LEU A 218 8.41 12.11 11.11
CA LEU A 218 8.05 10.69 11.16
C LEU A 218 6.90 10.44 12.15
N SER A 219 6.84 11.16 13.27
CA SER A 219 5.71 11.09 14.20
C SER A 219 4.40 11.62 13.59
N ALA A 220 4.47 12.69 12.79
CA ALA A 220 3.33 13.17 12.01
C ALA A 220 2.87 12.12 10.99
N THR A 221 3.82 11.46 10.32
CA THR A 221 3.53 10.36 9.38
C THR A 221 2.90 9.17 10.10
N ALA A 222 3.33 8.85 11.32
CA ALA A 222 2.71 7.83 12.16
C ALA A 222 1.25 8.19 12.50
N ALA A 223 0.96 9.46 12.80
CA ALA A 223 -0.42 9.91 13.01
C ALA A 223 -1.29 9.72 11.74
N LEU A 224 -0.74 9.98 10.55
CA LEU A 224 -1.45 9.72 9.28
C LEU A 224 -1.70 8.21 9.06
N ALA A 225 -0.73 7.35 9.40
CA ALA A 225 -0.91 5.91 9.34
C ALA A 225 -2.02 5.43 10.29
N ALA A 226 -2.05 5.94 11.53
CA ALA A 226 -3.11 5.62 12.49
C ALA A 226 -4.48 6.13 11.99
N ALA A 227 -4.54 7.36 11.47
CA ALA A 227 -5.75 7.91 10.88
C ALA A 227 -6.26 7.07 9.69
N SER A 228 -5.35 6.61 8.82
CA SER A 228 -5.67 5.68 7.74
C SER A 228 -6.35 4.42 8.27
N GLY A 229 -5.81 3.81 9.34
CA GLY A 229 -6.41 2.66 10.00
C GLY A 229 -7.78 2.96 10.62
N LEU A 230 -7.95 4.12 11.27
CA LEU A 230 -9.21 4.52 11.90
C LEU A 230 -10.33 4.78 10.88
N LEU A 231 -10.01 5.26 9.68
CA LEU A 231 -11.00 5.46 8.61
C LEU A 231 -11.73 4.17 8.22
N TRP A 232 -11.11 2.99 8.44
CA TRP A 232 -11.77 1.70 8.22
C TRP A 232 -12.98 1.45 9.11
N ILE A 233 -13.12 2.15 10.24
CA ILE A 233 -14.34 2.10 11.08
C ILE A 233 -15.58 2.56 10.28
N GLY A 234 -15.39 3.48 9.33
CA GLY A 234 -16.44 3.97 8.43
C GLY A 234 -16.75 3.07 7.23
N VAL A 235 -15.87 2.12 6.88
CA VAL A 235 -15.97 1.31 5.64
C VAL A 235 -16.97 0.18 5.80
N ARG A 236 -18.23 0.35 5.38
CA ARG A 236 -19.25 -0.71 5.45
C ARG A 236 -19.36 -1.47 4.12
N ILE A 237 -19.46 -2.78 4.23
CA ILE A 237 -19.57 -3.71 3.10
C ILE A 237 -20.85 -4.52 3.27
N GLY A 238 -21.77 -4.39 2.31
CA GLY A 238 -23.01 -5.15 2.29
C GLY A 238 -24.27 -4.44 2.83
N ASP A 239 -24.19 -3.17 3.25
CA ASP A 239 -25.40 -2.38 3.56
C ASP A 239 -26.05 -1.90 2.25
N ARG A 240 -26.70 -2.82 1.52
CA ARG A 240 -27.80 -2.47 0.61
C ARG A 240 -29.07 -2.46 1.47
N ARG A 241 -29.37 -1.32 2.08
CA ARG A 241 -30.72 -0.98 2.52
C ARG A 241 -31.27 0.06 1.55
#